data_AF-A0A927XE77-F1
#
_entry.id   AF-A0A927XE77-F1
#
_cell.length_a   1.000
_cell.length_b   1.000
_cell.length_c   1.000
_cell.angle_alpha   90.00
_cell.angle_beta   90.00
_cell.angle_gamma   90.00
#
_symmetry.space_group_name_H-M   'P 1'
#
loop_
_entity.id
_entity.type
_entity.pdbx_description
1 polymer ?
#
loop_
_entity_poly.entity_id
_entity_poly.type
_entity_poly.pdbx_seq_one_letter_code
_entity_poly.pdbx_strand_id
1 'polypeptide(L)' 'MLITSQQAKAIRRKQADKQLTAKQASAEIGVVPVTYRKLCNGGEVKPSIYQKAMEWLVEDY' A
#
# COMPACT_ATOMS: atom_id res chain seq x y z
N MET A 1 11.83 -1.22 6.65
CA MET A 1 10.70 -0.74 7.48
C MET A 1 9.62 -1.79 7.48
N LEU A 2 9.07 -2.08 8.65
CA LEU A 2 8.06 -3.12 8.83
C LEU A 2 6.67 -2.53 8.60
N ILE A 3 5.91 -3.14 7.69
CA ILE A 3 4.48 -2.85 7.58
C ILE A 3 3.74 -3.75 8.56
N THR A 4 3.09 -3.12 9.52
CA THR A 4 2.25 -3.80 10.51
C THR A 4 0.99 -4.37 9.86
N SER A 5 0.38 -5.36 10.50
CA SER A 5 -0.89 -5.94 10.04
C SER A 5 -2.01 -4.90 9.95
N GLN A 6 -2.00 -3.89 10.83
CA GLN A 6 -2.96 -2.78 10.82
C GLN A 6 -2.78 -1.88 9.59
N GLN A 7 -1.55 -1.49 9.27
CA GLN A 7 -1.25 -0.71 8.07
C GLN A 7 -1.60 -1.48 6.80
N ALA A 8 -1.24 -2.76 6.74
CA ALA A 8 -1.59 -3.63 5.62
C ALA A 8 -3.12 -3.75 5.42
N LYS A 9 -3.88 -3.78 6.54
CA LYS A 9 -5.34 -3.76 6.52
C LYS A 9 -5.89 -2.41 6.03
N ALA A 10 -5.29 -1.29 6.42
CA ALA A 10 -5.68 0.03 5.96
C ALA A 10 -5.49 0.18 4.44
N ILE A 11 -4.36 -0.31 3.90
CA ILE A 11 -4.10 -0.31 2.45
C ILE A 11 -5.19 -1.10 1.69
N ARG A 12 -5.53 -2.30 2.17
CA ARG A 12 -6.61 -3.11 1.58
C ARG A 12 -7.98 -2.44 1.63
N ARG A 13 -8.28 -1.70 2.71
CA ARG A 13 -9.53 -0.94 2.84
C ARG A 13 -9.57 0.21 1.84
N LYS A 14 -8.55 1.05 1.80
CA LYS A 14 -8.46 2.17 0.85
C LYS A 14 -8.55 1.69 -0.60
N GLN A 15 -7.93 0.56 -0.93
CA GLN A 15 -8.08 -0.07 -2.24
C GLN A 15 -9.55 -0.43 -2.54
N ALA A 16 -10.25 -1.05 -1.58
CA ALA A 16 -11.64 -1.44 -1.74
C ALA A 16 -12.58 -0.22 -1.81
N ASP A 17 -12.34 0.80 -0.99
CA ASP A 17 -13.11 2.05 -0.96
C ASP A 17 -13.00 2.79 -2.30
N LYS A 18 -11.81 2.81 -2.91
CA LYS A 18 -11.59 3.37 -4.26
C LYS A 18 -11.96 2.41 -5.41
N GLN A 19 -12.43 1.19 -5.10
CA GLN A 19 -12.74 0.14 -6.08
C GLN A 19 -11.60 -0.17 -7.07
N LEU A 20 -10.35 -0.08 -6.60
CA LEU A 20 -9.17 -0.26 -7.44
C LEU A 20 -8.76 -1.74 -7.55
N THR A 21 -8.30 -2.13 -8.74
CA THR A 21 -7.53 -3.37 -8.88
C THR A 21 -6.16 -3.22 -8.21
N ALA A 22 -5.55 -4.35 -7.81
CA ALA A 22 -4.20 -4.33 -7.24
C ALA A 22 -3.16 -3.68 -8.19
N LYS A 23 -3.37 -3.78 -9.51
CA LYS A 23 -2.53 -3.13 -10.52
C LYS A 23 -2.69 -1.61 -10.48
N GLN A 24 -3.91 -1.11 -10.42
CA GLN A 24 -4.19 0.33 -10.33
C GLN A 24 -3.67 0.92 -9.02
N ALA A 25 -3.98 0.30 -7.87
CA ALA A 25 -3.48 0.76 -6.58
C ALA A 25 -1.94 0.76 -6.52
N SER A 26 -1.29 -0.25 -7.10
CA SER A 26 0.17 -0.26 -7.21
C SER A 26 0.72 0.88 -8.07
N ALA A 27 0.01 1.25 -9.14
CA ALA A 27 0.40 2.36 -10.00
C ALA A 27 0.22 3.71 -9.30
N GLU A 28 -0.87 3.91 -8.57
CA GLU A 28 -1.10 5.13 -7.76
C GLU A 28 -0.03 5.33 -6.70
N ILE A 29 0.32 4.26 -5.97
CA ILE A 29 1.40 4.30 -4.97
C ILE A 29 2.79 4.44 -5.64
N GLY A 30 2.90 4.22 -6.96
CA GLY A 30 4.16 4.27 -7.70
C GLY A 30 5.10 3.11 -7.36
N VAL A 31 4.54 1.89 -7.24
CA VAL A 31 5.25 0.63 -6.95
C VAL A 31 4.84 -0.49 -7.91
N VAL A 32 5.66 -1.53 -8.00
CA VAL A 32 5.37 -2.71 -8.83
C VAL A 32 4.28 -3.58 -8.18
N PRO A 33 3.37 -4.23 -8.93
CA PRO A 33 2.29 -5.06 -8.37
C PRO A 33 2.75 -6.15 -7.39
N VAL A 34 3.94 -6.73 -7.61
CA VAL A 34 4.53 -7.74 -6.70
C VAL A 34 4.85 -7.12 -5.33
N THR A 35 5.38 -5.90 -5.32
CA THR A 35 5.62 -5.13 -4.09
C THR A 35 4.31 -4.80 -3.40
N TYR A 36 3.29 -4.39 -4.16
CA TYR A 36 1.97 -4.08 -3.62
C TYR A 36 1.35 -5.27 -2.86
N ARG A 37 1.47 -6.49 -3.39
CA ARG A 37 1.03 -7.70 -2.66
C ARG A 37 1.73 -7.86 -1.31
N LYS A 38 3.03 -7.52 -1.22
CA LYS A 38 3.75 -7.50 0.08
C LYS A 38 3.19 -6.43 1.02
N LEU A 39 2.85 -5.25 0.52
CA LEU A 39 2.21 -4.19 1.32
C LEU A 39 0.89 -4.67 1.93
N CYS A 40 0.07 -5.36 1.14
CA CYS A 40 -1.22 -5.90 1.59
C CYS A 40 -1.09 -7.06 2.59
N ASN A 41 -0.04 -7.87 2.49
CA ASN A 41 0.18 -9.00 3.39
C ASN A 41 0.88 -8.57 4.69
N GLY A 42 1.60 -7.45 4.67
CA GLY A 42 2.48 -7.04 5.76
C GLY A 42 3.85 -7.70 5.65
N GLY A 43 4.84 -7.11 6.30
CA GLY A 43 6.23 -7.55 6.27
C GLY A 43 7.23 -6.44 5.97
N GLU A 44 8.48 -6.81 5.75
CA GLU A 44 9.56 -5.86 5.54
C GLU A 44 9.61 -5.34 4.12
N VAL A 45 9.69 -4.02 4.00
CA VAL A 45 9.88 -3.31 2.74
C VAL A 45 10.97 -2.25 2.86
N LYS A 46 11.49 -1.82 1.71
CA LYS A 46 12.44 -0.70 1.65
C LYS A 46 11.78 0.58 2.22
N PRO A 47 12.54 1.44 2.94
CA PRO A 47 12.00 2.68 3.50
C PRO A 47 11.29 3.58 2.48
N SER A 48 11.82 3.70 1.26
CA SER A 48 11.19 4.49 0.19
C SER A 48 9.82 3.96 -0.24
N ILE A 49 9.62 2.63 -0.21
CA ILE A 49 8.34 1.99 -0.54
C ILE A 49 7.36 2.19 0.62
N TYR A 50 7.84 2.06 1.85
CA TYR A 50 7.04 2.32 3.04
C TYR A 50 6.51 3.75 3.03
N GLN A 51 7.39 4.73 2.79
CA GLN A 51 7.02 6.15 2.71
C GLN A 51 5.92 6.38 1.67
N LYS A 52 6.12 5.93 0.43
CA LYS A 52 5.11 6.03 -0.64
C LYS A 52 3.75 5.44 -0.25
N ALA A 53 3.76 4.27 0.41
CA ALA A 53 2.54 3.61 0.84
C ALA A 53 1.82 4.39 1.96
N MET A 54 2.57 5.01 2.88
CA MET A 54 1.99 5.84 3.94
C MET A 54 1.49 7.18 3.40
N GLU A 55 2.23 7.83 2.50
CA GLU A 55 1.80 9.05 1.80
C GLU A 55 0.49 8.78 1.06
N TRP A 56 0.43 7.69 0.28
CA TRP A 56 -0.81 7.30 -0.40
C TRP A 56 -1.94 7.01 0.58
N LEU A 57 -1.69 6.51 1.80
CA LEU A 57 -2.76 6.35 2.80
C LEU A 57 -3.29 7.71 3.29
N VAL A 58 -2.41 8.68 3.51
CA VAL A 58 -2.74 10.01 4.06
C VAL A 58 -3.40 10.93 3.04
N GLU A 59 -3.11 10.78 1.75
CA GLU A 59 -3.56 11.67 0.65
C GLU A 59 -5.09 11.87 0.53
N ASP A 60 -5.92 11.11 1.25
CA ASP A 60 -7.39 11.32 1.28
C ASP A 60 -7.86 12.20 2.47
N TYR A 61 -6.94 12.83 3.22
CA TYR A 61 -7.22 13.69 4.39
C TYR A 61 -6.66 15.10 4.20
#